data_AF-A0AAR5PNL7-F1
#
_entry.id   AF-A0AAR5PNL7-F1
#
_cell.length_a   1.000
_cell.length_b   1.000
_cell.length_c   1.000
_cell.angle_alpha   90.00
_cell.angle_beta   90.00
_cell.angle_gamma   90.00
#
_symmetry.space_group_name_H-M   'P 1'
#
loop_
_entity.id
_entity.type
_entity.pdbx_description
1 polymer ?
#
loop_
_entity_poly.entity_id
_entity_poly.type
_entity_poly.pdbx_seq_one_letter_code
_entity_poly.pdbx_strand_id
1 'polypeptide(L)'
;MMKWLVFFTVTILVACVVAEGEVWEEDDHEVLIRSERGAKNQECRYAKGGWSECDSKTNQRSRTLTLKKGNQTSCEPTKTMQKKCKKACRYEKGNWAECNAQGQITRSDKLKQGSDPSCEQKREITKKCKSKPVKGQPAKAARRNNRN
;
A
#
# COMPACT_ATOMS: atom_id res chain seq x y z
N MET A 1 4.18 -9.93 -72.84
CA MET A 1 3.86 -9.19 -71.60
C MET A 1 2.81 -9.84 -70.71
N MET A 2 1.88 -10.68 -71.20
CA MET A 2 0.85 -11.32 -70.34
C MET A 2 1.34 -12.41 -69.37
N LYS A 3 2.47 -13.09 -69.64
CA LYS A 3 2.92 -14.22 -68.79
C LYS A 3 3.30 -13.80 -67.36
N TRP A 4 3.96 -12.65 -67.19
CA TRP A 4 4.27 -12.13 -65.84
C TRP A 4 3.04 -11.68 -65.07
N LEU A 5 2.03 -11.12 -65.75
CA LEU A 5 0.77 -10.74 -65.10
C LEU A 5 0.06 -11.98 -64.52
N VAL A 6 0.05 -13.10 -65.24
CA VAL A 6 -0.53 -14.35 -64.72
C VAL A 6 0.24 -14.86 -63.50
N PHE A 7 1.58 -14.83 -63.53
CA PHE A 7 2.39 -15.20 -62.37
C PHE A 7 2.12 -14.31 -61.15
N PHE A 8 2.03 -12.99 -61.32
CA PHE A 8 1.68 -12.08 -60.23
C PHE A 8 0.26 -12.30 -59.70
N THR A 9 -0.71 -12.59 -60.57
CA THR A 9 -2.08 -12.90 -60.11
C THR A 9 -2.14 -14.22 -59.35
N VAL A 10 -1.37 -15.23 -59.77
CA VAL A 10 -1.31 -16.53 -59.08
C VAL A 10 -0.58 -16.41 -57.75
N THR A 11 0.53 -15.65 -57.68
CA THR A 11 1.23 -15.44 -56.40
C THR A 11 0.42 -14.59 -55.41
N ILE A 12 -0.33 -13.59 -55.89
CA ILE A 12 -1.24 -12.81 -55.05
C ILE A 12 -2.40 -13.69 -54.54
N LEU A 13 -3.00 -14.52 -55.40
CA LEU A 13 -4.05 -15.45 -54.98
C LEU A 13 -3.53 -16.46 -53.94
N VAL A 14 -2.34 -17.03 -54.14
CA VAL A 14 -1.73 -17.95 -53.16
C VAL A 14 -1.43 -17.24 -51.84
N ALA A 15 -0.97 -15.99 -51.86
CA ALA A 15 -0.76 -15.20 -50.64
C ALA A 15 -2.09 -14.90 -49.91
N CYS A 16 -3.19 -14.70 -50.63
CA CYS A 16 -4.52 -14.53 -50.02
C CYS A 16 -5.05 -15.81 -49.37
N VAL A 17 -4.71 -17.00 -49.89
CA VAL A 17 -5.14 -18.29 -49.31
C VAL A 17 -4.31 -18.68 -48.08
N VAL A 18 -3.04 -18.25 -48.00
CA VAL A 18 -2.18 -18.49 -46.81
C VAL A 18 -2.44 -17.48 -45.69
N ALA A 19 -3.13 -16.37 -45.99
CA ALA A 19 -3.71 -15.47 -45.00
C ALA A 19 -5.06 -16.00 -44.49
N GLU A 20 -5.12 -17.27 -44.10
CA GLU A 20 -6.09 -17.72 -43.10
C GLU A 20 -5.67 -17.02 -41.81
N GLY A 21 -6.20 -15.80 -41.64
CA GLY A 21 -6.14 -15.09 -40.39
C GLY A 21 -6.57 -16.06 -39.31
N GLU A 22 -5.74 -16.18 -38.28
CA GLU A 22 -6.13 -16.78 -37.02
C GLU A 22 -7.41 -16.04 -36.59
N VAL A 23 -8.56 -16.62 -36.91
CA VAL A 23 -9.86 -16.21 -36.39
C VAL A 23 -9.78 -16.60 -34.94
N TRP A 24 -9.32 -15.65 -34.14
CA TRP A 24 -9.53 -15.66 -32.71
C TRP A 24 -11.06 -15.57 -32.55
N GLU A 25 -11.69 -16.72 -32.34
CA GLU A 25 -13.06 -16.78 -31.86
C GLU A 25 -13.04 -16.09 -30.49
N GLU A 26 -13.40 -14.81 -30.46
CA GLU A 26 -13.61 -14.08 -29.22
C GLU A 26 -14.73 -14.81 -28.47
N ASP A 27 -14.34 -15.54 -27.44
CA ASP A 27 -15.22 -16.26 -26.53
C ASP A 27 -16.07 -15.22 -25.76
N ASP A 28 -17.13 -14.73 -26.39
CA ASP A 28 -18.01 -13.62 -25.96
C ASP A 28 -18.84 -13.93 -24.68
N HIS A 29 -18.47 -14.97 -23.93
CA HIS A 29 -19.25 -15.49 -22.82
C HIS A 29 -18.53 -15.50 -21.47
N GLU A 30 -17.55 -14.63 -21.24
CA GLU A 30 -17.15 -14.28 -19.88
C GLU A 30 -17.80 -12.97 -19.41
N VAL A 31 -19.10 -13.07 -19.10
CA VAL A 31 -19.75 -12.09 -18.23
C VAL A 31 -19.08 -12.18 -16.86
N LEU A 32 -18.10 -11.32 -16.61
CA LEU A 32 -17.61 -11.06 -15.27
C LEU A 32 -18.78 -10.48 -14.46
N ILE A 33 -19.59 -11.36 -13.86
CA ILE A 33 -20.55 -10.97 -12.84
C ILE A 33 -19.73 -10.48 -11.66
N ARG A 34 -19.39 -9.19 -11.72
CA ARG A 34 -19.02 -8.41 -10.56
C ARG A 34 -20.28 -8.39 -9.72
N SER A 35 -20.43 -9.42 -8.89
CA SER A 35 -21.44 -9.46 -7.84
C SER A 35 -21.38 -8.10 -7.18
N GLU A 36 -22.41 -7.29 -7.42
CA GLU A 36 -22.49 -5.95 -6.87
C GLU A 36 -22.24 -6.13 -5.39
N ARG A 37 -21.15 -5.51 -4.92
CA ARG A 37 -20.53 -5.78 -3.63
C ARG A 37 -21.52 -5.35 -2.54
N GLY A 38 -22.56 -6.15 -2.27
CA GLY A 38 -23.76 -5.69 -1.56
C GLY A 38 -25.06 -6.49 -1.75
N ALA A 39 -25.24 -7.28 -2.82
CA ALA A 39 -26.52 -7.98 -3.07
C ALA A 39 -26.64 -9.35 -2.36
N LYS A 40 -26.11 -9.48 -1.12
CA LYS A 40 -26.64 -10.52 -0.24
C LYS A 40 -27.87 -9.92 0.40
N ASN A 41 -29.06 -10.45 0.14
CA ASN A 41 -30.27 -10.14 0.90
C ASN A 41 -30.07 -10.62 2.34
N GLN A 42 -29.29 -9.85 3.12
CA GLN A 42 -29.07 -10.11 4.52
C GLN A 42 -30.36 -9.68 5.21
N GLU A 43 -31.16 -10.67 5.59
CA GLU A 43 -32.43 -10.52 6.28
C GLU A 43 -32.32 -9.59 7.50
N CYS A 44 -31.13 -9.52 8.11
CA CYS A 44 -30.76 -8.57 9.14
C CYS A 44 -29.62 -7.64 8.69
N ARG A 45 -29.89 -6.33 8.56
CA ARG A 45 -28.90 -5.29 8.26
C ARG A 45 -28.58 -4.49 9.51
N TYR A 46 -27.30 -4.36 9.85
CA TYR A 46 -26.83 -3.66 11.05
C TYR A 46 -26.00 -2.40 10.71
N ALA A 47 -26.20 -1.33 11.47
CA ALA A 47 -25.29 -0.19 11.54
C ALA A 47 -24.02 -0.60 12.29
N LYS A 48 -22.87 -0.12 11.83
CA LYS A 48 -21.59 -0.31 12.53
C LYS A 48 -21.30 0.95 13.33
N GLY A 49 -21.20 0.82 14.65
CA GLY A 49 -20.66 1.86 15.52
C GLY A 49 -19.15 2.02 15.37
N GLY A 50 -18.60 2.99 16.09
CA GLY A 50 -17.16 3.20 16.22
C GLY A 50 -16.47 2.00 16.90
N TRP A 51 -15.18 1.83 16.62
CA TRP A 51 -14.35 0.89 17.37
C TRP A 51 -14.01 1.48 18.72
N SER A 52 -14.09 0.68 19.78
CA SER A 52 -13.54 1.02 21.09
C SER A 52 -12.02 1.19 21.01
N GLU A 53 -11.45 1.76 22.05
CA GLU A 53 -10.02 1.68 22.29
C GLU A 53 -9.59 0.21 22.43
N CYS A 54 -8.30 -0.02 22.21
CA CYS A 54 -7.72 -1.33 22.38
C CYS A 54 -7.56 -1.63 23.86
N ASP A 55 -8.15 -2.73 24.33
CA ASP A 55 -7.86 -3.26 25.64
C ASP A 55 -6.44 -3.85 25.65
N SER A 56 -5.58 -3.30 26.51
CA SER A 56 -4.18 -3.69 26.65
C SER A 56 -4.00 -5.09 27.22
N LYS A 57 -4.97 -5.61 27.98
CA LYS A 57 -4.90 -6.96 28.60
C LYS A 57 -5.24 -8.06 27.60
N THR A 58 -6.27 -7.84 26.79
CA THR A 58 -6.80 -8.86 25.87
C THR A 58 -6.36 -8.67 24.42
N ASN A 59 -5.70 -7.55 24.10
CA ASN A 59 -5.33 -7.12 22.74
C ASN A 59 -6.53 -7.12 21.79
N GLN A 60 -7.70 -6.74 22.30
CA GLN A 60 -8.95 -6.73 21.55
C GLN A 60 -9.63 -5.37 21.64
N ARG A 61 -10.33 -5.03 20.56
CA ARG A 61 -11.26 -3.90 20.52
C ARG A 61 -12.61 -4.41 20.08
N SER A 62 -13.66 -3.82 20.63
CA SER A 62 -15.04 -4.17 20.34
C SER A 62 -15.72 -3.01 19.62
N ARG A 63 -16.79 -3.32 18.88
CA ARG A 63 -17.73 -2.32 18.41
C ARG A 63 -19.14 -2.86 18.52
N THR A 64 -20.07 -1.94 18.68
CA THR A 64 -21.50 -2.25 18.72
C THR A 64 -22.09 -2.18 17.31
N LEU A 65 -22.91 -3.17 16.99
CA LEU A 65 -23.69 -3.27 15.76
C LEU A 65 -25.17 -3.10 16.14
N THR A 66 -25.84 -2.05 15.68
CA THR A 66 -27.26 -1.82 15.97
C THR A 66 -28.11 -2.21 14.77
N LEU A 67 -29.22 -2.90 14.98
CA LEU A 67 -30.11 -3.33 13.90
C LEU A 67 -30.70 -2.11 13.18
N LYS A 68 -30.60 -2.08 11.84
CA LYS A 68 -31.20 -1.07 10.97
C LYS A 68 -32.42 -1.58 10.20
N LYS A 69 -32.39 -2.85 9.80
CA LYS A 69 -33.46 -3.49 9.02
C LYS A 69 -33.50 -4.98 9.35
N GLY A 70 -34.70 -5.54 9.56
CA GLY A 70 -34.92 -6.95 9.85
C GLY A 70 -36.04 -7.13 10.86
N ASN A 71 -36.61 -8.34 10.94
CA ASN A 71 -37.62 -8.67 11.95
C ASN A 71 -36.98 -8.79 13.33
N GLN A 72 -37.49 -8.05 14.32
CA GLN A 72 -36.97 -8.03 15.69
C GLN A 72 -37.00 -9.40 16.38
N THR A 73 -37.87 -10.31 15.93
CA THR A 73 -38.00 -11.68 16.45
C THR A 73 -36.91 -12.63 15.94
N SER A 74 -36.34 -12.36 14.75
CA SER A 74 -35.31 -13.19 14.11
C SER A 74 -33.92 -12.55 14.16
N CYS A 75 -33.88 -11.21 14.25
CA CYS A 75 -32.67 -10.41 14.30
C CYS A 75 -32.48 -9.83 15.70
N GLU A 76 -31.34 -10.09 16.33
CA GLU A 76 -30.99 -9.44 17.59
C GLU A 76 -30.91 -7.90 17.42
N PRO A 77 -31.39 -7.10 18.39
CA PRO A 77 -31.33 -5.63 18.30
C PRO A 77 -29.90 -5.10 18.26
N THR A 78 -29.01 -5.73 19.04
CA THR A 78 -27.65 -5.25 19.25
C THR A 78 -26.70 -6.44 19.25
N LYS A 79 -25.67 -6.36 18.40
CA LYS A 79 -24.58 -7.35 18.35
C LYS A 79 -23.25 -6.69 18.73
N THR A 80 -22.36 -7.45 19.35
CA THR A 80 -20.98 -7.01 19.59
C THR A 80 -20.06 -7.68 18.59
N MET A 81 -19.11 -6.92 18.03
CA MET A 81 -18.11 -7.46 17.12
C MET A 81 -16.73 -7.16 17.67
N GLN A 82 -15.94 -8.21 17.90
CA GLN A 82 -14.60 -8.09 18.44
C GLN A 82 -13.57 -8.29 17.33
N LYS A 83 -12.45 -7.58 17.43
CA LYS A 83 -11.30 -7.78 16.56
C LYS A 83 -10.02 -7.56 17.35
N LYS A 84 -9.00 -8.37 17.05
CA LYS A 84 -7.65 -8.16 17.56
C LYS A 84 -7.15 -6.77 17.19
N CYS A 85 -6.50 -6.11 18.13
CA CYS A 85 -5.87 -4.83 17.90
C CYS A 85 -4.70 -5.00 16.91
N LYS A 86 -4.44 -3.95 16.13
CA LYS A 86 -3.22 -3.90 15.36
C LYS A 86 -2.10 -3.56 16.35
N LYS A 87 -1.10 -4.44 16.50
CA LYS A 87 0.10 -4.21 17.32
C LYS A 87 0.98 -3.13 16.69
N ALA A 88 0.51 -1.89 16.70
CA ALA A 88 1.28 -0.77 16.20
C ALA A 88 1.89 -0.05 17.40
N CYS A 89 3.21 -0.14 17.54
CA CYS A 89 3.96 0.76 18.42
C CYS A 89 3.82 2.18 17.87
N ARG A 90 2.99 3.00 18.52
CA ARG A 90 2.77 4.40 18.12
C ARG A 90 3.70 5.26 18.94
N TYR A 91 4.41 6.17 18.29
CA TYR A 91 5.36 7.04 18.97
C TYR A 91 5.07 8.52 18.74
N GLU A 92 5.32 9.32 19.77
CA GLU A 92 5.43 10.78 19.74
C GLU A 92 6.83 11.14 19.25
N LYS A 93 6.89 11.91 18.16
CA LYS A 93 8.16 12.32 17.56
C LYS A 93 8.70 13.50 18.34
N GLY A 94 9.93 13.38 18.85
CA GLY A 94 10.64 14.52 19.45
C GLY A 94 11.21 15.47 18.39
N ASN A 95 12.01 16.43 18.85
CA ASN A 95 12.78 17.29 17.94
C ASN A 95 14.04 16.56 17.47
N TRP A 96 14.43 16.80 16.22
CA TRP A 96 15.74 16.38 15.73
C TRP A 96 16.83 17.17 16.44
N ALA A 97 17.90 16.50 16.86
CA ALA A 97 19.10 17.12 17.40
C ALA A 97 19.85 17.91 16.31
N GLU A 98 20.95 18.57 16.65
CA GLU A 98 21.81 19.18 15.64
C GLU A 98 22.61 18.11 14.87
N CYS A 99 23.08 18.46 13.66
CA CYS A 99 23.90 17.57 12.85
C CYS A 99 25.29 17.41 13.49
N ASN A 100 25.65 16.20 13.88
CA ASN A 100 26.94 15.91 14.51
C ASN A 100 28.10 16.00 13.48
N ALA A 101 29.34 16.00 13.99
CA ALA A 101 30.54 16.06 13.15
C ALA A 101 30.68 14.87 12.18
N GLN A 102 30.03 13.74 12.46
CA GLN A 102 29.99 12.54 11.62
C GLN A 102 28.90 12.61 10.53
N GLY A 103 28.18 13.72 10.41
CA GLY A 103 27.10 13.88 9.43
C GLY A 103 25.86 13.05 9.77
N GLN A 104 25.57 12.88 11.07
CA GLN A 104 24.39 12.18 11.57
C GLN A 104 23.56 13.08 12.50
N ILE A 105 22.25 12.88 12.47
CA ILE A 105 21.28 13.59 13.29
C ILE A 105 20.41 12.55 13.99
N THR A 106 20.21 12.72 15.30
CA THR A 106 19.42 11.80 16.11
C THR A 106 18.11 12.44 16.55
N ARG A 107 17.07 11.62 16.75
CA ARG A 107 15.79 12.04 17.33
C ARG A 107 15.30 10.97 18.28
N SER A 108 14.93 11.40 19.48
CA SER A 108 14.27 10.56 20.47
C SER A 108 12.74 10.60 20.29
N ASP A 109 12.12 9.44 20.11
CA ASP A 109 10.66 9.29 20.06
C ASP A 109 10.18 8.56 21.34
N LYS A 110 9.05 9.01 21.91
CA LYS A 110 8.44 8.39 23.11
C LYS A 110 7.21 7.57 22.74
N LEU A 111 6.96 6.44 23.40
CA LEU A 111 5.79 5.61 23.13
C LEU A 111 4.49 6.32 23.54
N LYS A 112 3.49 6.33 22.67
CA LYS A 112 2.16 6.87 22.97
C LYS A 112 1.37 5.96 23.89
N GLN A 113 0.56 6.55 24.76
CA GLN A 113 -0.47 5.82 25.51
C GLN A 113 -1.40 5.05 24.56
N GLY A 114 -1.77 3.83 24.94
CA GLY A 114 -2.57 2.92 24.10
C GLY A 114 -1.77 2.15 23.03
N SER A 115 -0.43 2.22 23.06
CA SER A 115 0.44 1.32 22.30
C SER A 115 0.62 -0.02 23.02
N ASP A 116 1.10 -1.03 22.30
CA ASP A 116 1.36 -2.35 22.87
C ASP A 116 2.47 -2.26 23.95
N PRO A 117 2.29 -2.85 25.15
CA PRO A 117 3.27 -2.78 26.23
C PRO A 117 4.57 -3.53 25.92
N SER A 118 4.61 -4.39 24.89
CA SER A 118 5.85 -5.01 24.41
C SER A 118 6.75 -4.05 23.62
N CYS A 119 6.25 -2.87 23.25
CA CYS A 119 7.03 -1.89 22.50
C CYS A 119 8.06 -1.17 23.38
N GLU A 120 9.19 -0.77 22.79
CA GLU A 120 10.16 0.08 23.46
C GLU A 120 9.52 1.40 23.90
N GLN A 121 9.70 1.78 25.17
CA GLN A 121 9.12 2.99 25.73
C GLN A 121 9.73 4.28 25.13
N LYS A 122 10.99 4.20 24.72
CA LYS A 122 11.71 5.25 24.01
C LYS A 122 12.52 4.59 22.90
N ARG A 123 12.45 5.14 21.69
CA ARG A 123 13.32 4.73 20.57
C ARG A 123 14.13 5.91 20.07
N GLU A 124 15.33 5.66 19.60
CA GLU A 124 16.20 6.67 19.02
C GLU A 124 16.39 6.38 17.53
N ILE A 125 16.17 7.40 16.69
CA ILE A 125 16.30 7.29 15.25
C ILE A 125 17.45 8.16 14.79
N THR A 126 18.41 7.53 14.11
CA THR A 126 19.53 8.22 13.49
C THR A 126 19.31 8.34 11.99
N LYS A 127 19.58 9.52 11.44
CA LYS A 127 19.60 9.78 9.99
C LYS A 127 20.89 10.45 9.60
N LYS A 128 21.25 10.37 8.32
CA LYS A 128 22.36 11.14 7.75
C LYS A 128 21.92 12.58 7.52
N CYS A 129 22.79 13.53 7.82
CA CYS A 129 22.63 14.96 7.56
C CYS A 129 23.89 15.50 6.86
N LYS A 130 23.71 16.57 6.09
CA LYS A 130 24.85 17.30 5.51
C LYS A 130 25.31 18.33 6.53
N SER A 131 26.49 18.15 7.12
CA SER A 131 27.11 19.22 7.89
C SER A 131 27.41 20.37 6.94
N LYS A 132 26.90 21.57 7.24
CA LYS A 132 27.37 22.77 6.54
C LYS A 132 28.84 22.95 6.92
N PRO A 133 29.76 23.20 5.97
CA PRO A 133 31.12 23.55 6.33
C PRO A 133 31.06 24.80 7.22
N VAL A 134 31.64 24.71 8.41
CA VAL A 134 31.84 25.88 9.28
C VAL A 134 32.70 26.86 8.49
N LYS A 135 32.15 28.03 8.14
CA LYS A 135 32.93 29.11 7.54
C LYS A 135 34.00 29.52 8.57
N GLY A 136 35.25 29.16 8.35
CA GLY A 136 36.34 29.58 9.25
C GLY A 136 37.65 28.80 9.22
N GLN A 137 37.83 27.75 8.42
CA GLN A 137 39.15 27.10 8.30
C GLN A 137 39.71 27.22 6.89
N PRO A 138 40.93 27.77 6.71
CA PRO A 138 41.54 27.89 5.40
C PRO A 138 41.85 26.48 4.88
N ALA A 139 41.27 26.12 3.74
CA ALA A 139 41.65 24.92 3.02
C ALA A 139 43.13 25.07 2.62
N LYS A 140 44.03 24.34 3.29
CA LYS A 140 45.40 24.17 2.79
C LYS A 140 45.30 23.44 1.46
N ALA A 141 45.45 24.19 0.38
CA ALA A 141 45.56 23.69 -0.97
C ALA A 141 46.76 22.74 -1.05
N ALA A 142 46.50 21.44 -1.11
CA ALA A 142 47.50 20.48 -1.58
C ALA A 142 47.63 20.66 -3.11
N ARG A 143 48.52 21.57 -3.53
CA ARG A 143 49.02 21.63 -4.91
C ARG A 143 49.68 20.29 -5.23
N ARG A 144 49.03 19.46 -6.04
CA ARG A 144 49.66 18.27 -6.63
C ARG A 144 50.32 18.70 -7.94
N ASN A 145 51.60 19.04 -7.86
CA ASN A 145 52.48 19.22 -9.01
C ASN A 145 53.11 17.87 -9.42
N ASN A 146 53.58 17.84 -10.67
CA ASN A 146 54.34 16.81 -11.41
C ASN A 146 53.51 15.69 -12.04
N ARG A 147 53.38 15.60 -13.39
CA ARG A 147 54.38 15.49 -14.48
C ARG A 147 55.09 14.13 -14.45
N ASN A 148 54.59 13.19 -15.25
CA ASN A 148 55.35 12.46 -16.27
C ASN A 148 54.39 11.84 -17.28
#